data_AF-A0A0L0HJG7-F1
#
_entry.id   AF-A0A0L0HJG7-F1
#
_cell.length_a   1.000
_cell.length_b   1.000
_cell.length_c   1.000
_cell.angle_alpha   90.00
_cell.angle_beta   90.00
_cell.angle_gamma   90.00
#
_symmetry.space_group_name_H-M   'P 1'
#
loop_
_entity.id
_entity.type
_entity.pdbx_description
1 polymer ?
#
loop_
_entity_poly.entity_id
_entity_poly.type
_entity_poly.pdbx_seq_one_letter_code
_entity_poly.pdbx_strand_id
1 'polypeptide(L)'
;MCRPRPPPPADNKQAAPAAAPAAPGANGKGNGKGTQFITGPCSSDADCASDCCGFNSGKCAGPVIAQERDGGCGFGDAQPNDRAARVFRGQAPAAPAAKKQAAPAAAPAAPGAKNKGNGQGTQFITGPCASDADCASGCCGFRTGKCAGAIVAQERDGGCGFGDAQPNDRAARKLRGQ
;
A
#
# COMPACT_ATOMS: atom_id res chain seq x y z
N MET A 1 1.62 66.36 42.10
CA MET A 1 0.38 65.58 42.32
C MET A 1 0.26 64.57 41.17
N CYS A 2 0.83 63.37 41.30
CA CYS A 2 0.71 62.33 40.26
C CYS A 2 -0.57 61.52 40.53
N ARG A 3 -1.53 61.56 39.59
CA ARG A 3 -2.72 60.70 39.66
C ARG A 3 -2.31 59.27 39.23
N PRO A 4 -2.73 58.22 39.95
CA PRO A 4 -2.45 56.84 39.54
C PRO A 4 -3.21 56.51 38.26
N ARG A 5 -2.53 55.79 37.36
CA ARG A 5 -3.04 55.34 36.06
C ARG A 5 -4.03 54.17 36.27
N PRO A 6 -5.19 54.12 35.58
CA PRO A 6 -6.14 53.02 35.72
C PRO A 6 -5.55 51.71 35.17
N PRO A 7 -5.93 50.55 35.73
CA PRO A 7 -5.48 49.24 35.25
C PRO A 7 -6.03 48.93 33.85
N PRO A 8 -5.29 48.19 33.02
CA PRO A 8 -5.78 47.76 31.70
C PRO A 8 -6.98 46.79 31.83
N PRO A 9 -7.85 46.71 30.81
CA PRO A 9 -8.97 45.77 30.82
C PRO A 9 -8.46 44.33 30.84
N ALA A 10 -9.11 43.49 31.65
CA ALA A 10 -8.82 42.07 31.70
C ALA A 10 -9.25 41.40 30.38
N ASP A 11 -8.28 41.09 29.52
CA ASP A 11 -8.49 40.21 28.38
C ASP A 11 -8.89 38.83 28.91
N ASN A 12 -10.17 38.50 28.75
CA ASN A 12 -10.77 37.25 29.16
C ASN A 12 -10.31 36.15 28.19
N LYS A 13 -9.04 35.75 28.32
CA LYS A 13 -8.44 34.67 27.56
C LYS A 13 -9.03 33.37 28.09
N GLN A 14 -10.11 32.92 27.45
CA GLN A 14 -10.65 31.58 27.65
C GLN A 14 -9.49 30.60 27.48
N ALA A 15 -9.10 29.96 28.59
CA ALA A 15 -8.08 28.95 28.61
C ALA A 15 -8.56 27.81 27.72
N ALA A 16 -7.94 27.67 26.55
CA ALA A 16 -8.05 26.43 25.79
C ALA A 16 -7.66 25.27 26.72
N PRO A 17 -8.40 24.16 26.73
CA PRO A 17 -8.00 23.00 27.52
C PRO A 17 -6.57 22.63 27.11
N ALA A 18 -5.72 22.37 28.11
CA ALA A 18 -4.33 22.01 27.90
C ALA A 18 -4.25 20.91 26.83
N ALA A 19 -3.71 21.27 25.66
CA ALA A 19 -3.43 20.30 24.63
C ALA A 19 -2.46 19.27 25.23
N ALA A 20 -2.82 18.00 25.13
CA ALA A 20 -1.95 16.90 25.50
C ALA A 20 -0.56 17.12 24.86
N PRO A 21 0.55 16.75 25.54
CA PRO A 21 1.88 16.93 24.98
C PRO A 21 1.93 16.25 23.61
N ALA A 22 2.30 17.03 22.59
CA ALA A 22 2.45 16.50 21.24
C ALA A 22 3.48 15.37 21.27
N ALA A 23 3.14 14.24 20.65
CA ALA A 23 4.09 13.15 20.46
C ALA A 23 5.36 13.68 19.76
N PRO A 24 6.56 13.19 20.11
CA PRO A 24 7.79 13.58 19.44
C PRO A 24 7.63 13.45 17.92
N GLY A 25 7.90 14.54 17.19
CA GLY A 25 7.82 14.55 15.72
C GLY A 25 6.52 15.07 15.10
N ALA A 26 5.64 15.77 15.84
CA ALA A 26 4.44 16.40 15.27
C ALA A 26 4.66 17.79 14.62
N ASN A 27 5.88 18.36 14.70
CA ASN A 27 6.16 19.75 14.31
C ASN A 27 6.06 20.05 12.80
N GLY A 28 5.83 19.03 11.97
CA GLY A 28 5.78 19.12 10.50
C GLY A 28 4.54 18.55 9.84
N LYS A 29 3.47 18.25 10.58
CA LYS A 29 2.23 17.76 9.96
C LYS A 29 1.47 18.93 9.31
N GLY A 30 1.27 18.90 7.99
CA GLY A 30 0.45 19.87 7.24
C GLY A 30 1.13 21.18 6.88
N ASN A 31 2.45 21.27 7.00
CA ASN A 31 3.21 22.44 6.58
C ASN A 31 4.05 22.19 5.30
N GLY A 32 4.04 20.98 4.74
CA GLY A 32 4.58 20.68 3.41
C GLY A 32 6.08 20.91 3.26
N LYS A 33 6.83 20.89 4.37
CA LYS A 33 8.28 21.21 4.41
C LYS A 33 9.21 20.00 4.27
N GLY A 34 8.66 18.79 4.16
CA GLY A 34 9.45 17.56 4.06
C GLY A 34 10.28 17.26 5.30
N THR A 35 9.89 17.73 6.48
CA THR A 35 10.70 17.57 7.70
C THR A 35 10.22 16.43 8.60
N GLN A 36 9.10 15.79 8.27
CA GLN A 36 8.56 14.70 9.09
C GLN A 36 9.39 13.42 8.92
N PHE A 37 9.77 12.83 10.04
CA PHE A 37 10.48 11.57 10.09
C PHE A 37 9.57 10.39 9.78
N ILE A 38 10.17 9.24 9.42
CA ILE A 38 9.47 7.97 9.26
C ILE A 38 8.65 7.67 10.52
N THR A 39 7.43 7.17 10.33
CA THR A 39 6.36 6.94 11.32
C THR A 39 5.73 8.21 11.92
N GLY A 40 6.27 9.39 11.64
CA GLY A 40 5.67 10.66 12.04
C GLY A 40 4.35 10.91 11.31
N PRO A 41 3.41 11.66 11.90
CA PRO A 41 2.13 11.94 11.27
C PRO A 41 2.31 12.88 10.07
N CYS A 42 1.48 12.72 9.06
CA CYS A 42 1.45 13.57 7.87
C CYS A 42 0.02 13.78 7.39
N SER A 43 -0.16 14.76 6.50
CA SER A 43 -1.42 15.08 5.83
C SER A 43 -1.28 15.16 4.31
N SER A 44 -0.05 15.17 3.81
CA SER A 44 0.30 15.00 2.40
C SER A 44 1.74 14.47 2.29
N ASP A 45 2.11 13.97 1.11
CA ASP A 45 3.47 13.49 0.81
C ASP A 45 4.56 14.53 1.10
N ALA A 46 4.24 15.81 0.87
CA ALA A 46 5.15 16.94 1.08
C ALA A 46 5.50 17.19 2.56
N ASP A 47 4.78 16.58 3.51
CA ASP A 47 5.13 16.70 4.93
C ASP A 47 6.35 15.84 5.27
N CYS A 48 6.56 14.74 4.54
CA CYS A 48 7.51 13.69 4.85
C CYS A 48 8.89 13.92 4.22
N ALA A 49 9.96 13.69 4.98
CA ALA A 49 11.32 13.67 4.42
C ALA A 49 11.54 12.55 3.39
N SER A 50 10.68 11.53 3.43
CA SER A 50 10.64 10.45 2.44
C SER A 50 9.77 10.77 1.22
N ASP A 51 9.17 11.95 1.13
CA ASP A 51 8.17 12.32 0.11
C ASP A 51 6.98 11.35 0.03
N CYS A 52 6.70 10.61 1.11
CA CYS A 52 5.66 9.59 1.12
C CYS A 52 4.90 9.58 2.44
N CYS A 53 3.66 10.05 2.37
CA CYS A 53 2.68 9.93 3.43
C CYS A 53 1.77 8.75 3.13
N GLY A 54 1.85 7.69 3.96
CA GLY A 54 1.17 6.43 3.73
C GLY A 54 -0.34 6.60 3.56
N PHE A 55 -0.87 6.11 2.43
CA PHE A 55 -2.24 6.36 1.97
C PHE A 55 -3.31 5.95 2.98
N ASN A 56 -3.14 4.79 3.63
CA ASN A 56 -4.08 4.30 4.65
C ASN A 56 -3.70 4.69 6.08
N SER A 57 -2.43 4.98 6.34
CA SER A 57 -1.92 5.16 7.71
C SER A 57 -1.79 6.62 8.14
N GLY A 58 -1.68 7.57 7.22
CA GLY A 58 -1.46 8.99 7.53
C GLY A 58 -0.13 9.22 8.25
N LYS A 59 0.84 8.33 8.02
CA LYS A 59 2.18 8.37 8.61
C LYS A 59 3.23 8.35 7.51
N CYS A 60 4.32 9.09 7.73
CA CYS A 60 5.45 9.07 6.82
C CYS A 60 6.06 7.68 6.79
N ALA A 61 6.30 7.15 5.60
CA ALA A 61 6.85 5.81 5.43
C ALA A 61 7.95 5.82 4.35
N GLY A 62 8.80 4.79 4.38
CA GLY A 62 9.75 4.57 3.29
C GLY A 62 8.98 4.34 2.00
N PRO A 63 9.35 4.96 0.87
CA PRO A 63 8.50 4.98 -0.32
C PRO A 63 8.14 3.60 -0.86
N VAL A 64 9.08 2.65 -0.82
CA VAL A 64 8.82 1.26 -1.23
C VAL A 64 7.90 0.58 -0.22
N ILE A 65 8.27 0.61 1.07
CA ILE A 65 7.52 -0.03 2.17
C ILE A 65 6.06 0.45 2.25
N ALA A 66 5.81 1.72 1.92
CA ALA A 66 4.46 2.27 1.85
C ALA A 66 3.60 1.59 0.77
N GLN A 67 4.20 1.17 -0.35
CA GLN A 67 3.49 0.42 -1.39
C GLN A 67 3.02 -0.94 -0.89
N GLU A 68 3.81 -1.63 -0.06
CA GLU A 68 3.45 -2.96 0.41
C GLU A 68 2.49 -2.94 1.61
N ARG A 69 2.64 -1.98 2.53
CA ARG A 69 1.91 -1.99 3.81
C ARG A 69 0.86 -0.88 3.93
N ASP A 70 1.14 0.30 3.40
CA ASP A 70 0.30 1.49 3.58
C ASP A 70 -0.64 1.74 2.40
N GLY A 71 -0.61 0.87 1.38
CA GLY A 71 -1.41 0.96 0.15
C GLY A 71 -0.92 2.00 -0.85
N GLY A 72 0.30 2.53 -0.65
CA GLY A 72 0.92 3.59 -1.44
C GLY A 72 1.15 4.88 -0.66
N CYS A 73 1.68 5.89 -1.34
CA CYS A 73 1.81 7.27 -0.85
C CYS A 73 0.56 8.09 -1.23
N GLY A 74 0.40 9.31 -0.72
CA GLY A 74 -0.72 10.21 -1.06
C GLY A 74 -1.88 10.21 -0.06
N PHE A 75 -1.62 10.17 1.25
CA PHE A 75 -2.69 10.34 2.25
C PHE A 75 -3.52 11.61 2.00
N GLY A 76 -4.84 11.48 2.01
CA GLY A 76 -5.78 12.58 1.73
C GLY A 76 -6.10 12.78 0.24
N ASP A 77 -5.39 12.12 -0.66
CA ASP A 77 -5.74 12.07 -2.07
C ASP A 77 -6.86 11.06 -2.35
N ALA A 78 -7.53 11.19 -3.50
CA ALA A 78 -8.58 10.26 -3.91
C ALA A 78 -8.03 8.87 -4.27
N GLN A 79 -6.74 8.78 -4.63
CA GLN A 79 -6.06 7.53 -4.99
C GLN A 79 -4.62 7.55 -4.49
N PRO A 80 -4.07 6.38 -4.12
CA PRO A 80 -2.66 6.28 -3.76
C PRO A 80 -1.77 6.49 -4.98
N ASN A 81 -0.56 6.98 -4.74
CA ASN A 81 0.49 7.14 -5.73
C ASN A 81 1.77 6.37 -5.31
N ASP A 82 2.72 6.23 -6.25
CA ASP A 82 4.01 5.56 -6.05
C ASP A 82 5.18 6.46 -6.50
N ARG A 83 4.97 7.78 -6.58
CA ARG A 83 5.92 8.75 -7.13
C ARG A 83 7.26 8.68 -6.40
N ALA A 84 7.21 8.73 -5.07
CA ALA A 84 8.41 8.63 -4.24
C ALA A 84 9.11 7.27 -4.42
N ALA A 85 8.37 6.18 -4.62
CA ALA A 85 8.93 4.85 -4.84
C ALA A 85 9.63 4.73 -6.21
N ARG A 86 9.13 5.42 -7.23
CA ARG A 86 9.80 5.49 -8.55
C ARG A 86 11.10 6.27 -8.45
N VAL A 87 11.08 7.44 -7.82
CA VAL A 87 12.27 8.28 -7.62
C VAL A 87 13.33 7.52 -6.82
N PHE A 88 12.93 6.85 -5.73
CA PHE A 88 13.84 6.04 -4.92
C PHE A 88 14.51 4.90 -5.71
N ARG A 89 13.79 4.30 -6.66
CA ARG A 89 14.34 3.26 -7.54
C ARG A 89 15.13 3.82 -8.73
N GLY A 90 15.21 5.14 -8.92
CA GLY A 90 15.85 5.79 -10.06
C GLY A 90 15.00 5.79 -11.34
N GLN A 91 13.69 5.56 -11.25
CA GLN A 91 12.75 5.71 -12.36
C GLN A 91 12.29 7.17 -12.50
N ALA A 92 11.90 7.57 -13.71
CA ALA A 92 11.25 8.85 -13.94
C ALA A 92 9.95 8.95 -13.09
N PRO A 93 9.70 10.09 -12.41
CA PRO A 93 8.49 10.28 -11.64
C PRO A 93 7.25 10.26 -12.56
N ALA A 94 6.17 9.61 -12.12
CA ALA A 94 4.91 9.71 -12.84
C ALA A 94 4.36 11.14 -12.80
N ALA A 95 3.75 11.57 -13.90
CA ALA A 95 3.05 12.85 -13.97
C ALA A 95 1.93 12.91 -12.91
N PRO A 96 1.71 14.05 -12.24
CA PRO A 96 0.63 14.19 -11.27
C PRO A 96 -0.72 13.91 -11.94
N ALA A 97 -1.52 13.03 -11.34
CA ALA A 97 -2.86 12.74 -11.83
C ALA A 97 -3.74 13.99 -11.68
N ALA A 98 -4.35 14.44 -12.77
CA ALA A 98 -5.36 15.50 -12.73
C ALA A 98 -6.58 15.03 -11.90
N LYS A 99 -7.13 15.92 -11.07
CA LYS A 99 -8.38 15.70 -10.32
C LYS A 99 -9.52 15.41 -11.30
N LYS A 100 -9.83 14.15 -11.58
CA LYS A 100 -11.01 13.72 -12.34
C LYS A 100 -11.81 12.74 -11.49
N GLN A 101 -13.12 13.00 -11.37
CA GLN A 101 -14.08 12.12 -10.69
C GLN A 101 -13.88 10.64 -11.09
N ALA A 102 -13.96 9.79 -10.07
CA ALA A 102 -13.56 8.40 -10.09
C ALA A 102 -14.40 7.52 -11.03
N ALA A 103 -13.72 6.76 -11.89
CA ALA A 103 -14.08 5.37 -12.13
C ALA A 103 -13.56 4.52 -10.94
N PRO A 104 -14.19 3.39 -10.59
CA PRO A 104 -13.80 2.60 -9.43
C PRO A 104 -12.31 2.24 -9.48
N ALA A 105 -11.62 2.45 -8.35
CA ALA A 105 -10.19 2.24 -8.21
C ALA A 105 -9.81 0.80 -8.59
N ALA A 106 -8.89 0.66 -9.55
CA ALA A 106 -8.22 -0.61 -9.78
C ALA A 106 -7.40 -0.94 -8.54
N ALA A 107 -7.72 -2.06 -7.87
CA ALA A 107 -6.93 -2.61 -6.78
C ALA A 107 -5.44 -2.66 -7.20
N PRO A 108 -4.48 -2.41 -6.29
CA PRO A 108 -3.08 -2.62 -6.59
C PRO A 108 -2.93 -4.03 -7.18
N ALA A 109 -2.39 -4.10 -8.40
CA ALA A 109 -2.33 -5.36 -9.12
C ALA A 109 -1.55 -6.33 -8.23
N ALA A 110 -2.19 -7.41 -7.77
CA ALA A 110 -1.52 -8.44 -6.98
C ALA A 110 -0.20 -8.78 -7.66
N PRO A 111 0.92 -8.94 -6.93
CA PRO A 111 2.19 -9.22 -7.60
C PRO A 111 2.00 -10.41 -8.56
N GLY A 112 2.49 -10.26 -9.79
CA GLY A 112 2.27 -11.24 -10.85
C GLY A 112 0.91 -11.20 -11.56
N ALA A 113 0.03 -10.24 -11.28
CA ALA A 113 -1.23 -10.05 -12.00
C ALA A 113 -1.02 -9.88 -13.52
N LYS A 114 0.12 -9.31 -13.93
CA LYS A 114 0.52 -9.20 -15.34
C LYS A 114 0.80 -10.55 -16.01
N ASN A 115 1.08 -11.59 -15.22
CA ASN A 115 1.40 -12.93 -15.72
C ASN A 115 0.22 -13.91 -15.55
N LYS A 116 -0.94 -13.46 -15.07
CA LYS A 116 -2.15 -14.29 -14.99
C LYS A 116 -2.69 -14.52 -16.40
N GLY A 117 -2.85 -15.78 -16.82
CA GLY A 117 -3.40 -16.16 -18.12
C GLY A 117 -2.44 -16.02 -19.30
N ASN A 118 -1.13 -15.82 -19.06
CA ASN A 118 -0.14 -15.76 -20.13
C ASN A 118 0.44 -17.13 -20.50
N GLY A 119 0.21 -18.17 -19.70
CA GLY A 119 0.67 -19.54 -19.94
C GLY A 119 2.19 -19.74 -19.93
N GLN A 120 2.96 -18.79 -19.39
CA GLN A 120 4.43 -18.80 -19.46
C GLN A 120 5.12 -19.49 -18.27
N GLY A 121 4.36 -19.98 -17.29
CA GLY A 121 4.92 -20.62 -16.10
C GLY A 121 5.75 -19.70 -15.22
N THR A 122 5.54 -18.38 -15.30
CA THR A 122 6.34 -17.39 -14.57
C THR A 122 5.72 -16.92 -13.26
N GLN A 123 4.50 -17.40 -12.92
CA GLN A 123 3.88 -17.05 -11.66
C GLN A 123 4.48 -17.77 -10.46
N PHE A 124 4.77 -16.96 -9.45
CA PHE A 124 5.27 -17.42 -8.15
C PHE A 124 4.13 -17.97 -7.28
N ILE A 125 4.51 -18.74 -6.25
CA ILE A 125 3.58 -19.31 -5.27
C ILE A 125 2.76 -18.20 -4.60
N THR A 126 1.45 -18.40 -4.45
CA THR A 126 0.42 -17.43 -4.05
C THR A 126 0.04 -16.37 -5.08
N GLY A 127 0.78 -16.27 -6.20
CA GLY A 127 0.42 -15.41 -7.33
C GLY A 127 -0.88 -15.86 -7.99
N PRO A 128 -1.65 -14.93 -8.57
CA PRO A 128 -2.89 -15.28 -9.25
C PRO A 128 -2.60 -16.06 -10.54
N CYS A 129 -3.50 -16.97 -10.90
CA CYS A 129 -3.42 -17.78 -12.11
C CYS A 129 -4.82 -17.99 -12.72
N ALA A 130 -4.86 -18.26 -14.02
CA ALA A 130 -6.05 -18.64 -14.78
C ALA A 130 -5.97 -20.10 -15.25
N SER A 131 -4.76 -20.69 -15.29
CA SER A 131 -4.54 -22.10 -15.56
C SER A 131 -3.23 -22.58 -14.92
N ASP A 132 -3.03 -23.90 -14.86
CA ASP A 132 -1.81 -24.53 -14.37
C ASP A 132 -0.55 -24.04 -15.11
N ALA A 133 -0.68 -23.66 -16.38
CA ALA A 133 0.40 -23.17 -17.22
C ALA A 133 0.93 -21.79 -16.81
N ASP A 134 0.20 -21.04 -16.00
CA ASP A 134 0.68 -19.73 -15.53
C ASP A 134 1.73 -19.90 -14.41
N CYS A 135 1.64 -20.98 -13.65
CA CYS A 135 2.41 -21.19 -12.43
C CYS A 135 3.76 -21.86 -12.69
N ALA A 136 4.83 -21.35 -12.08
CA ALA A 136 6.13 -22.03 -12.09
C ALA A 136 6.07 -23.40 -11.41
N SER A 137 5.15 -23.57 -10.46
CA SER A 137 4.84 -24.86 -9.83
C SER A 137 4.01 -25.81 -10.69
N GLY A 138 3.51 -25.34 -11.85
CA GLY A 138 2.61 -26.09 -12.73
C GLY A 138 1.25 -26.41 -12.13
N CYS A 139 0.84 -25.72 -11.06
CA CYS A 139 -0.42 -25.97 -10.37
C CYS A 139 -1.09 -24.67 -9.94
N CYS A 140 -2.25 -24.40 -10.55
CA CYS A 140 -3.17 -23.35 -10.18
C CYS A 140 -4.29 -23.94 -9.32
N GLY A 141 -4.35 -23.54 -8.04
CA GLY A 141 -5.25 -24.13 -7.06
C GLY A 141 -6.71 -24.05 -7.49
N PHE A 142 -7.38 -25.20 -7.54
CA PHE A 142 -8.72 -25.36 -8.11
C PHE A 142 -9.77 -24.43 -7.48
N ARG A 143 -9.76 -24.28 -6.15
CA ARG A 143 -10.70 -23.40 -5.44
C ARG A 143 -10.23 -21.95 -5.31
N THR A 144 -8.91 -21.72 -5.30
CA THR A 144 -8.35 -20.43 -4.88
C THR A 144 -7.87 -19.57 -6.04
N GLY A 145 -7.63 -20.14 -7.22
CA GLY A 145 -7.11 -19.41 -8.38
C GLY A 145 -5.71 -18.83 -8.13
N LYS A 146 -4.95 -19.47 -7.24
CA LYS A 146 -3.60 -19.07 -6.85
C LYS A 146 -2.63 -20.20 -7.09
N CYS A 147 -1.42 -19.85 -7.52
CA CYS A 147 -0.36 -20.83 -7.70
C CYS A 147 0.02 -21.43 -6.34
N ALA A 148 0.09 -22.75 -6.28
CA ALA A 148 0.47 -23.48 -5.07
C ALA A 148 1.41 -24.63 -5.44
N GLY A 149 2.15 -25.15 -4.46
CA GLY A 149 2.87 -26.40 -4.63
C GLY A 149 1.87 -27.53 -4.88
N ALA A 150 2.12 -28.39 -5.86
CA ALA A 150 1.11 -29.33 -6.34
C ALA A 150 0.58 -30.29 -5.27
N ILE A 151 1.40 -30.67 -4.29
CA ILE A 151 0.96 -31.48 -3.14
C ILE A 151 0.08 -30.66 -2.18
N VAL A 152 0.53 -29.45 -1.82
CA VAL A 152 -0.22 -28.54 -0.93
C VAL A 152 -1.57 -28.14 -1.54
N ALA A 153 -1.64 -28.01 -2.86
CA ALA A 153 -2.87 -27.72 -3.58
C ALA A 153 -3.90 -28.85 -3.45
N GLN A 154 -3.48 -30.11 -3.36
CA GLN A 154 -4.40 -31.23 -3.14
C GLN A 154 -5.08 -31.13 -1.78
N GLU A 155 -4.31 -30.81 -0.74
CA GLU A 155 -4.81 -30.76 0.64
C GLU A 155 -5.67 -29.52 0.88
N ARG A 156 -5.22 -28.36 0.39
CA ARG A 156 -5.83 -27.07 0.75
C ARG A 156 -6.72 -26.48 -0.32
N ASP A 157 -6.34 -26.63 -1.59
CA ASP A 157 -7.02 -25.97 -2.71
C ASP A 157 -7.97 -26.92 -3.46
N GLY A 158 -7.97 -28.21 -3.13
CA GLY A 158 -8.81 -29.25 -3.73
C GLY A 158 -8.27 -29.80 -5.05
N GLY A 159 -6.97 -29.62 -5.33
CA GLY A 159 -6.29 -30.03 -6.55
C GLY A 159 -5.85 -28.85 -7.43
N CYS A 160 -5.25 -29.18 -8.58
CA CYS A 160 -4.84 -28.23 -9.62
C CYS A 160 -5.94 -28.09 -10.69
N GLY A 161 -5.82 -27.13 -11.61
CA GLY A 161 -6.79 -26.95 -12.70
C GLY A 161 -7.89 -25.91 -12.41
N PHE A 162 -7.53 -24.74 -11.88
CA PHE A 162 -8.49 -23.63 -11.75
C PHE A 162 -9.16 -23.32 -13.10
N GLY A 163 -10.49 -23.24 -13.11
CA GLY A 163 -11.29 -23.00 -14.31
C GLY A 163 -11.71 -24.26 -15.08
N ASP A 164 -11.17 -25.43 -14.74
CA ASP A 164 -11.62 -26.71 -15.29
C ASP A 164 -12.91 -27.18 -14.60
N ALA A 165 -13.66 -28.08 -15.26
CA ALA A 165 -14.86 -28.68 -14.68
C ALA A 165 -14.54 -29.58 -13.46
N GLN A 166 -13.32 -30.11 -13.40
CA GLN A 166 -12.85 -30.98 -12.31
C GLN A 166 -11.37 -30.71 -11.99
N PRO A 167 -10.97 -30.81 -10.72
CA PRO A 167 -9.57 -30.67 -10.34
C PRO A 167 -8.73 -31.85 -10.86
N ASN A 168 -7.46 -31.58 -11.12
CA ASN A 168 -6.47 -32.58 -11.56
C ASN A 168 -5.29 -32.70 -10.58
N ASP A 169 -4.50 -33.77 -10.70
CA ASP A 169 -3.33 -34.06 -9.87
C ASP A 169 -2.03 -34.23 -10.69
N ARG A 170 -2.00 -33.77 -11.94
CA ARG A 170 -0.90 -34.01 -12.89
C ARG A 170 0.44 -33.50 -12.37
N ALA A 171 0.46 -32.28 -11.84
CA ALA A 171 1.67 -31.67 -11.29
C ALA A 171 2.20 -32.44 -10.07
N ALA A 172 1.31 -32.98 -9.24
CA ALA A 172 1.67 -33.76 -8.07
C ALA A 172 2.15 -35.17 -8.42
N ARG A 173 1.61 -35.80 -9.48
CA ARG A 173 2.15 -37.05 -10.03
C ARG A 173 3.57 -36.86 -10.53
N LYS A 174 3.81 -35.77 -11.28
CA LYS A 174 5.15 -35.38 -11.75
C LYS A 174 6.16 -35.24 -10.61
N LEU A 175 5.78 -34.60 -9.51
CA LEU A 175 6.64 -34.47 -8.32
C LEU A 175 6.88 -35.80 -7.59
N ARG A 176 5.95 -36.74 -7.69
CA ARG A 176 6.07 -38.09 -7.12
C ARG A 176 6.73 -39.11 -8.08
N GLY A 177 7.11 -38.70 -9.29
CA GLY A 177 7.70 -39.57 -10.30
C GLY A 177 6.72 -40.57 -10.93
N GLN A 178 5.43 -40.23 -10.96
CA GLN A 178 4.33 -41.05 -11.51
C GLN A 178 3.90 -40.55 -12.88
#